data_AF-A0A9W9VZK9-F1
#
_entry.id   AF-A0A9W9VZK9-F1
#
_cell.length_a   1.000
_cell.length_b   1.000
_cell.length_c   1.000
_cell.angle_alpha   90.00
_cell.angle_beta   90.00
_cell.angle_gamma   90.00
#
_symmetry.space_group_name_H-M   'P 1'
#
loop_
_entity.id
_entity.type
_entity.pdbx_description
1 polymer ?
#
loop_
_entity_poly.entity_id
_entity_poly.type
_entity_poly.pdbx_seq_one_letter_code
_entity_poly.pdbx_strand_id
1 'polypeptide(L)'
;MRSTFFSPRGMLLGAVSLLAAATDCSAMGTANSLLLTQIAETVQLPMFTWSANGTHTAKGFTTKEANVASVEGLKEDCDNINLNKKLSVDFRSDVFGEGLIGFFYKCEPISHDTNLYWFTISSGNRTQIDRLCSQKSSYPIVHDSQHNTWFIDEPFDCTQRTSPSNVF
;
A
#
# COMPACT_ATOMS: atom_id res chain seq x y z
N MET A 1 -78.94 16.55 -26.09
CA MET A 1 -79.89 16.19 -25.00
C MET A 1 -79.59 14.76 -24.57
N ARG A 2 -79.43 14.54 -23.24
CA ARG A 2 -79.34 13.28 -22.46
C ARG A 2 -78.13 12.36 -22.75
N SER A 3 -77.17 12.16 -21.82
CA SER A 3 -77.22 11.43 -20.52
C SER A 3 -77.54 9.94 -20.73
N THR A 4 -76.84 8.90 -20.25
CA THR A 4 -76.05 8.62 -19.02
C THR A 4 -75.55 7.16 -19.15
N PHE A 5 -74.27 6.81 -18.97
CA PHE A 5 -73.58 6.29 -17.77
C PHE A 5 -73.56 4.75 -17.51
N PHE A 6 -72.39 4.31 -17.00
CA PHE A 6 -72.04 3.17 -16.12
C PHE A 6 -71.59 1.78 -16.67
N SER A 7 -70.25 1.61 -16.63
CA SER A 7 -69.42 0.58 -15.94
C SER A 7 -69.61 -0.93 -16.15
N PRO A 8 -68.51 -1.67 -16.42
CA PRO A 8 -68.40 -3.10 -16.13
C PRO A 8 -67.41 -3.43 -14.99
N ARG A 9 -67.78 -4.46 -14.23
CA ARG A 9 -67.06 -5.11 -13.12
C ARG A 9 -66.45 -6.44 -13.60
N GLY A 10 -65.30 -6.85 -13.03
CA GLY A 10 -64.73 -8.22 -13.09
C GLY A 10 -63.32 -8.26 -13.69
N MET A 11 -62.20 -8.23 -12.94
CA MET A 11 -61.63 -9.16 -11.94
C MET A 11 -61.09 -10.46 -12.55
N LEU A 12 -59.78 -10.49 -12.84
CA LEU A 12 -58.76 -11.51 -12.50
C LEU A 12 -57.56 -11.32 -13.46
N LEU A 13 -56.45 -10.77 -12.96
CA LEU A 13 -55.15 -10.90 -13.60
C LEU A 13 -54.14 -11.32 -12.53
N GLY A 14 -53.62 -12.53 -12.74
CA GLY A 14 -52.78 -13.26 -11.82
C GLY A 14 -51.47 -12.53 -11.52
N ALA A 15 -51.07 -12.60 -10.26
CA ALA A 15 -49.73 -12.27 -9.82
C ALA A 15 -48.75 -13.26 -10.45
N VAL A 16 -47.88 -12.76 -11.33
CA VAL A 16 -46.61 -13.44 -11.67
C VAL A 16 -45.51 -12.64 -11.00
N SER A 17 -45.17 -13.07 -9.79
CA SER A 17 -43.99 -12.63 -9.06
C SER A 17 -42.75 -13.14 -9.78
N LEU A 18 -42.08 -12.28 -10.53
CA LEU A 18 -40.69 -12.51 -10.93
C LEU A 18 -39.79 -11.94 -9.84
N LEU A 19 -39.44 -12.79 -8.87
CA LEU A 19 -38.21 -12.61 -8.10
C LEU A 19 -37.04 -12.77 -9.07
N ALA A 20 -36.52 -11.67 -9.57
CA ALA A 20 -35.14 -11.65 -10.05
C ALA A 20 -34.25 -11.65 -8.81
N ALA A 21 -33.79 -12.84 -8.42
CA ALA A 21 -32.66 -12.95 -7.51
C ALA A 21 -31.44 -12.34 -8.20
N ALA A 22 -31.10 -11.10 -7.82
CA ALA A 22 -29.78 -10.56 -8.10
C ALA A 22 -28.79 -11.28 -7.17
N THR A 23 -28.29 -12.44 -7.60
CA THR A 23 -27.05 -13.01 -7.08
C THR A 23 -25.88 -12.45 -7.89
N ASP A 24 -25.62 -11.16 -7.73
CA ASP A 24 -24.34 -10.53 -8.04
C ASP A 24 -23.93 -9.87 -6.71
N CYS A 25 -22.83 -10.19 -6.04
CA CYS A 25 -21.49 -10.37 -6.58
C CYS A 25 -20.60 -11.04 -5.52
N SER A 26 -20.55 -12.37 -5.44
CA SER A 26 -19.52 -13.08 -4.64
C SER A 26 -18.22 -13.30 -5.43
N ALA A 27 -18.24 -13.08 -6.75
CA ALA A 27 -17.08 -13.27 -7.63
C ALA A 27 -15.98 -12.19 -7.47
N MET A 28 -16.34 -10.99 -6.97
CA MET A 28 -15.37 -9.90 -6.74
C MET A 28 -14.44 -10.18 -5.57
N GLY A 29 -14.87 -11.01 -4.60
CA GLY A 29 -14.03 -11.44 -3.48
C GLY A 29 -13.00 -12.50 -3.86
N THR A 30 -13.34 -13.41 -4.79
CA THR A 30 -12.50 -14.56 -5.15
C THR A 30 -11.53 -14.29 -6.30
N ALA A 31 -11.90 -13.44 -7.27
CA ALA A 31 -10.98 -13.06 -8.35
C ALA A 31 -9.83 -12.17 -7.82
N ASN A 32 -10.15 -11.31 -6.86
CA ASN A 32 -9.16 -10.52 -6.15
C ASN A 32 -8.25 -11.39 -5.28
N SER A 33 -8.76 -12.47 -4.66
CA SER A 33 -7.92 -13.36 -3.86
C SER A 33 -6.91 -14.12 -4.73
N LEU A 34 -7.30 -14.71 -5.86
CA LEU A 34 -6.35 -15.43 -6.73
C LEU A 34 -5.22 -14.54 -7.26
N LEU A 35 -5.54 -13.34 -7.75
CA LEU A 35 -4.53 -12.39 -8.23
C LEU A 35 -3.60 -11.96 -7.10
N LEU A 36 -4.15 -11.59 -5.94
CA LEU A 36 -3.35 -11.16 -4.78
C LEU A 36 -2.52 -12.31 -4.21
N THR A 37 -3.03 -13.54 -4.21
CA THR A 37 -2.28 -14.75 -3.83
C THR A 37 -1.12 -14.97 -4.78
N GLN A 38 -1.34 -14.93 -6.11
CA GLN A 38 -0.26 -15.12 -7.08
C GLN A 38 0.82 -14.04 -6.96
N ILE A 39 0.42 -12.78 -6.72
CA ILE A 39 1.37 -11.69 -6.47
C ILE A 39 2.14 -11.98 -5.18
N ALA A 40 1.44 -12.30 -4.08
CA ALA A 40 2.04 -12.60 -2.79
C ALA A 40 3.04 -13.75 -2.87
N GLU A 41 2.72 -14.84 -3.57
CA GLU A 41 3.64 -15.96 -3.80
C GLU A 41 4.85 -15.53 -4.63
N THR A 42 4.65 -14.77 -5.70
CA THR A 42 5.73 -14.30 -6.59
C THR A 42 6.72 -13.40 -5.84
N VAL A 43 6.22 -12.57 -4.92
CA VAL A 43 7.05 -11.70 -4.07
C VAL A 43 7.40 -12.33 -2.72
N GLN A 44 7.08 -13.62 -2.54
CA GLN A 44 7.35 -14.40 -1.33
C GLN A 44 6.85 -13.75 -0.03
N LEU A 45 5.70 -13.08 -0.09
CA LEU A 45 5.03 -12.54 1.09
C LEU A 45 4.59 -13.70 2.00
N PRO A 46 4.99 -13.70 3.30
CA PRO A 46 4.52 -14.71 4.23
C PRO A 46 3.00 -14.72 4.35
N MET A 47 2.38 -15.90 4.51
CA MET A 47 0.92 -16.00 4.70
C MET A 47 0.43 -15.29 5.98
N PHE A 48 1.31 -15.12 6.98
CA PHE A 48 1.00 -14.45 8.24
C PHE A 48 2.02 -13.35 8.51
N THR A 49 1.68 -12.11 8.15
CA THR A 49 2.56 -10.95 8.38
C THR A 49 2.03 -10.02 9.45
N TRP A 50 2.93 -9.50 10.26
CA TRP A 50 2.73 -8.23 10.93
C TRP A 50 2.98 -7.09 9.93
N SER A 51 2.13 -6.08 9.96
CA SER A 51 2.25 -4.93 9.07
C SER A 51 2.20 -3.62 9.83
N ALA A 52 2.82 -2.60 9.25
CA ALA A 52 2.71 -1.21 9.68
C ALA A 52 2.58 -0.30 8.46
N ASN A 53 1.91 0.83 8.64
CA ASN A 53 1.92 1.91 7.66
C ASN A 53 2.16 3.25 8.35
N GLY A 54 2.55 4.23 7.55
CA GLY A 54 2.87 5.56 8.04
C GLY A 54 3.73 6.33 7.07
N THR A 55 4.60 7.19 7.61
CA THR A 55 5.50 8.04 6.84
C THR A 55 6.93 7.98 7.34
N HIS A 56 7.89 8.20 6.45
CA HIS A 56 9.27 8.47 6.85
C HIS A 56 9.88 9.51 5.91
N THR A 57 10.93 10.16 6.37
CA THR A 57 11.73 11.09 5.59
C THR A 57 13.06 10.46 5.27
N ALA A 58 13.62 10.80 4.11
CA ALA A 58 15.00 10.43 3.77
C ALA A 58 15.69 11.61 3.10
N LYS A 59 16.97 11.79 3.45
CA LYS A 59 17.83 12.80 2.83
C LYS A 59 18.68 12.17 1.75
N GLY A 60 18.91 12.91 0.66
CA GLY A 60 19.64 12.43 -0.50
C GLY A 60 20.87 13.28 -0.80
N PHE A 61 22.00 12.63 -1.06
CA PHE A 61 23.31 13.26 -1.25
C PHE A 61 24.04 12.73 -2.48
N THR A 62 24.94 13.53 -3.03
CA THR A 62 25.76 13.14 -4.18
C THR A 62 26.90 12.19 -3.79
N THR A 63 27.31 12.19 -2.52
CA THR A 63 28.39 11.34 -1.99
C THR A 63 28.04 10.77 -0.61
N LYS A 64 28.82 9.75 -0.19
CA LYS A 64 28.64 9.07 1.11
C LYS A 64 28.92 9.98 2.31
N GLU A 65 29.69 11.04 2.13
CA GLU A 65 30.02 12.01 3.18
C GLU A 65 28.83 12.93 3.52
N ALA A 66 27.75 12.90 2.73
CA ALA A 66 26.52 13.63 2.98
C ALA A 66 26.67 15.17 3.07
N ASN A 67 27.61 15.73 2.30
CA ASN A 67 27.89 17.16 2.33
C ASN A 67 27.09 17.98 1.30
N VAL A 68 26.71 17.36 0.19
CA VAL A 68 26.05 18.04 -0.94
C VAL A 68 24.81 17.27 -1.32
N ALA A 69 23.64 17.93 -1.25
CA ALA A 69 22.37 17.32 -1.59
C ALA A 69 22.31 16.89 -3.07
N SER A 70 21.73 15.74 -3.34
CA SER A 70 21.43 15.26 -4.70
C SER A 70 20.00 15.64 -5.06
N VAL A 71 19.80 16.90 -5.46
CA VAL A 71 18.46 17.44 -5.75
C VAL A 71 17.81 16.68 -6.91
N GLU A 72 18.55 16.44 -7.99
CA GLU A 72 18.06 15.68 -9.14
C GLU A 72 17.72 14.24 -8.78
N GLY A 73 18.60 13.55 -8.04
CA GLY A 73 18.35 12.15 -7.69
C GLY A 73 17.21 11.96 -6.68
N LEU A 74 17.03 12.90 -5.74
CA LEU A 74 15.84 12.96 -4.88
C LEU A 74 14.56 13.14 -5.70
N LYS A 75 14.61 14.03 -6.69
CA LYS A 75 13.48 14.28 -7.59
C LYS A 75 13.13 13.03 -8.38
N GLU A 76 14.13 12.37 -8.97
CA GLU A 76 13.92 11.17 -9.78
C GLU A 76 13.34 9.99 -8.97
N ASP A 77 13.85 9.74 -7.75
CA ASP A 77 13.27 8.69 -6.88
C ASP A 77 11.82 9.02 -6.51
N CYS A 78 11.54 10.28 -6.17
CA CYS A 78 10.20 10.73 -5.81
C CYS A 78 9.21 10.63 -6.98
N ASP A 79 9.61 11.07 -8.16
CA ASP A 79 8.82 10.97 -9.39
C ASP A 79 8.56 9.50 -9.73
N ASN A 80 9.57 8.63 -9.60
CA ASN A 80 9.43 7.20 -9.85
C ASN A 80 8.48 6.53 -8.85
N ILE A 81 8.55 6.85 -7.57
CA ILE A 81 7.59 6.32 -6.56
C ILE A 81 6.17 6.79 -6.85
N ASN A 82 6.00 8.06 -7.22
CA ASN A 82 4.68 8.59 -7.52
C ASN A 82 4.07 7.94 -8.77
N LEU A 83 4.88 7.70 -9.81
CA LEU A 83 4.45 7.07 -11.05
C LEU A 83 4.26 5.54 -10.91
N ASN A 84 5.27 4.84 -10.42
CA ASN A 84 5.36 3.38 -10.48
C ASN A 84 5.13 2.69 -9.15
N LYS A 85 5.17 3.43 -8.03
CA LYS A 85 5.34 2.85 -6.68
C LYS A 85 6.68 2.13 -6.58
N LYS A 86 7.06 1.71 -5.37
CA LYS A 86 8.29 0.96 -5.13
C LYS A 86 8.02 -0.18 -4.19
N LEU A 87 8.28 -1.40 -4.66
CA LEU A 87 8.30 -2.60 -3.82
C LEU A 87 9.76 -2.99 -3.57
N SER A 88 10.17 -2.99 -2.31
CA SER A 88 11.49 -3.43 -1.86
C SER A 88 11.33 -4.75 -1.11
N VAL A 89 11.76 -5.84 -1.72
CA VAL A 89 11.99 -7.10 -1.02
C VAL A 89 13.30 -6.94 -0.23
N ASP A 90 13.33 -7.38 1.02
CA ASP A 90 14.45 -7.20 1.97
C ASP A 90 14.83 -5.74 2.25
N PHE A 91 13.81 -4.91 2.46
CA PHE A 91 13.97 -3.52 2.85
C PHE A 91 14.85 -3.38 4.10
N ARG A 92 15.97 -2.65 3.94
CA ARG A 92 16.92 -2.34 5.01
C ARG A 92 17.39 -3.58 5.78
N SER A 93 17.73 -4.65 5.05
CA SER A 93 18.29 -5.87 5.62
C SER A 93 19.57 -5.64 6.43
N ASP A 94 20.30 -4.56 6.12
CA ASP A 94 21.44 -4.04 6.90
C ASP A 94 21.07 -3.64 8.35
N VAL A 95 19.80 -3.31 8.62
CA VAL A 95 19.30 -2.89 9.94
C VAL A 95 18.38 -3.93 10.57
N PHE A 96 17.48 -4.51 9.78
CA PHE A 96 16.40 -5.37 10.27
C PHE A 96 16.65 -6.87 10.05
N GLY A 97 17.65 -7.24 9.25
CA GLY A 97 17.79 -8.58 8.69
C GLY A 97 16.81 -8.81 7.53
N GLU A 98 16.86 -10.01 6.96
CA GLU A 98 16.04 -10.39 5.80
C GLU A 98 14.53 -10.47 6.12
N GLY A 99 13.71 -10.42 5.07
CA GLY A 99 12.27 -10.70 5.13
C GLY A 99 11.37 -9.50 5.44
N LEU A 100 11.92 -8.30 5.62
CA LEU A 100 11.13 -7.08 5.72
C LEU A 100 10.79 -6.59 4.31
N ILE A 101 9.50 -6.48 3.98
CA ILE A 101 9.04 -6.08 2.64
C ILE A 101 8.39 -4.71 2.75
N GLY A 102 8.88 -3.75 1.97
CA GLY A 102 8.37 -2.37 1.96
C GLY A 102 7.70 -1.99 0.66
N PHE A 103 6.52 -1.37 0.75
CA PHE A 103 5.80 -0.79 -0.36
C PHE A 103 5.64 0.72 -0.16
N PHE A 104 6.28 1.51 -1.01
CA PHE A 104 6.23 2.97 -0.98
C PHE A 104 5.35 3.46 -2.12
N TYR A 105 4.31 4.23 -1.78
CA TYR A 105 3.23 4.51 -2.73
C TYR A 105 2.98 6.00 -3.01
N LYS A 106 3.61 6.87 -2.24
CA LYS A 106 3.57 8.32 -2.42
C LYS A 106 4.88 8.92 -1.92
N CYS A 107 5.34 9.97 -2.59
CA CYS A 107 6.47 10.77 -2.18
C CYS A 107 6.19 12.26 -2.39
N GLU A 108 6.68 13.12 -1.50
CA GLU A 108 6.68 14.58 -1.64
C GLU A 108 8.04 15.17 -1.25
N PRO A 109 8.63 16.06 -2.06
CA PRO A 109 9.80 16.82 -1.64
C PRO A 109 9.37 17.85 -0.58
N ILE A 110 10.04 17.84 0.58
CA ILE A 110 9.69 18.72 1.71
C ILE A 110 10.80 19.73 2.04
N SER A 111 12.01 19.52 1.54
CA SER A 111 13.11 20.48 1.60
C SER A 111 14.05 20.29 0.40
N HIS A 112 15.12 21.09 0.34
CA HIS A 112 16.17 20.98 -0.67
C HIS A 112 16.88 19.61 -0.70
N ASP A 113 16.97 18.94 0.45
CA ASP A 113 17.73 17.71 0.62
C ASP A 113 16.89 16.54 1.13
N THR A 114 15.58 16.72 1.31
CA THR A 114 14.72 15.74 2.00
C THR A 114 13.41 15.51 1.27
N ASN A 115 13.07 14.24 1.11
CA ASN A 115 11.75 13.77 0.67
C ASN A 115 11.00 13.12 1.83
N LEU A 116 9.66 13.23 1.81
CA LEU A 116 8.71 12.51 2.65
C LEU A 116 8.07 11.39 1.84
N TYR A 117 8.00 10.19 2.40
CA TYR A 117 7.44 9.01 1.75
C TYR A 117 6.35 8.39 2.60
N TRP A 118 5.30 7.91 1.95
CA TRP A 118 4.27 7.08 2.56
C TRP A 118 4.52 5.61 2.25
N PHE A 119 4.44 4.78 3.28
CA PHE A 119 4.79 3.37 3.18
C PHE A 119 3.72 2.47 3.82
N THR A 120 3.70 1.23 3.34
CA THR A 120 3.20 0.05 4.05
C THR A 120 4.34 -0.97 4.07
N ILE A 121 4.68 -1.47 5.25
CA ILE A 121 5.71 -2.50 5.44
C ILE A 121 5.07 -3.74 6.06
N SER A 122 5.52 -4.92 5.64
CA SER A 122 5.12 -6.21 6.18
C SER A 122 6.34 -7.06 6.54
N SER A 123 6.17 -7.94 7.52
CA SER A 123 7.17 -8.93 7.90
C SER A 123 6.54 -10.14 8.58
N GLY A 124 7.14 -11.32 8.38
CA GLY A 124 6.84 -12.53 9.17
C GLY A 124 7.40 -12.50 10.60
N ASN A 125 8.10 -11.42 11.01
CA ASN A 125 8.74 -11.25 12.31
C ASN A 125 8.30 -9.94 13.01
N ARG A 126 7.67 -10.07 14.18
CA ARG A 126 7.04 -8.96 14.91
C ARG A 126 8.07 -7.97 15.36
N THR A 127 9.21 -8.49 15.78
CA THR A 127 10.30 -7.70 16.33
C THR A 127 10.87 -6.78 15.27
N GLN A 128 10.81 -7.12 13.97
CA GLN A 128 11.19 -6.19 12.90
C GLN A 128 10.22 -5.00 12.83
N ILE A 129 8.91 -5.25 12.89
CA ILE A 129 7.89 -4.17 12.92
C ILE A 129 7.97 -3.35 14.22
N ASP A 130 8.17 -4.00 15.38
CA ASP A 130 8.37 -3.31 16.66
C ASP A 130 9.60 -2.38 16.61
N ARG A 131 10.72 -2.86 16.04
CA ARG A 131 11.95 -2.07 15.88
C ARG A 131 11.75 -0.90 14.92
N LEU A 132 11.17 -1.15 13.73
CA LEU A 132 10.86 -0.11 12.75
C LEU A 132 10.08 1.05 13.38
N CYS A 133 9.03 0.72 14.13
CA CYS A 133 8.12 1.71 14.73
C CYS A 133 8.60 2.28 16.08
N SER A 134 9.80 1.92 16.56
CA SER A 134 10.27 2.32 17.88
C SER A 134 10.85 3.74 17.96
N GLN A 135 10.96 4.45 16.82
CA GLN A 135 11.64 5.76 16.65
C GLN A 135 13.10 5.82 17.12
N LYS A 136 13.69 4.70 17.56
CA LYS A 136 15.06 4.62 18.12
C LYS A 136 16.10 4.13 17.12
N SER A 137 15.69 3.79 15.90
CA SER A 137 16.57 3.27 14.88
C SER A 137 17.42 4.40 14.29
N SER A 138 18.73 4.17 14.22
CA SER A 138 19.63 4.90 13.34
C SER A 138 19.89 4.07 12.10
N TYR A 139 20.06 4.77 10.98
CA TYR A 139 20.19 4.14 9.68
C TYR A 139 21.53 4.55 9.06
N PRO A 140 22.37 3.60 8.61
CA PRO A 140 23.53 3.95 7.79
C PRO A 140 23.08 4.57 6.47
N ILE A 141 23.98 5.37 5.89
CA ILE A 141 23.84 5.89 4.54
C ILE A 141 24.04 4.77 3.52
N VAL A 142 23.13 4.69 2.54
CA VAL A 142 23.10 3.65 1.51
C VAL A 142 23.14 4.28 0.12
N HIS A 143 23.80 3.63 -0.84
CA HIS A 143 23.84 4.10 -2.22
C HIS A 143 22.70 3.49 -3.01
N ASP A 144 21.87 4.34 -3.59
CA ASP A 144 20.93 3.98 -4.64
C ASP A 144 21.60 4.17 -6.00
N SER A 145 21.97 3.04 -6.61
CA SER A 145 22.58 3.01 -7.93
C SER A 145 21.66 3.50 -9.04
N GLN A 146 20.32 3.41 -8.89
CA GLN A 146 19.37 3.78 -9.93
C GLN A 146 19.36 5.29 -10.18
N HIS A 147 19.40 6.06 -9.09
CA HIS A 147 19.37 7.54 -9.12
C HIS A 147 20.73 8.15 -8.79
N ASN A 148 21.78 7.31 -8.73
CA ASN A 148 23.14 7.67 -8.29
C ASN A 148 23.14 8.58 -7.04
N THR A 149 22.37 8.21 -6.02
CA THR A 149 22.12 9.05 -4.84
C THR A 149 22.37 8.27 -3.56
N TRP A 150 23.04 8.92 -2.60
CA TRP A 150 23.29 8.38 -1.28
C TRP A 150 22.18 8.82 -0.33
N PHE A 151 21.43 7.86 0.21
CA PHE A 151 20.28 8.11 1.07
C PHE A 151 20.57 7.82 2.54
N ILE A 152 20.10 8.71 3.41
CA ILE A 152 19.98 8.46 4.84
C ILE A 152 18.50 8.55 5.24
N ASP A 153 17.95 7.43 5.69
CA ASP A 153 16.60 7.39 6.21
C ASP A 153 16.58 7.99 7.63
N GLU A 154 15.53 8.75 7.92
CA GLU A 154 15.19 9.19 9.27
C GLU A 154 14.23 8.17 9.93
N PRO A 155 14.00 8.24 11.26
CA PRO A 155 13.08 7.34 11.95
C PRO A 155 11.70 7.27 11.30
N PHE A 156 11.17 6.04 11.22
CA PHE A 156 9.87 5.77 10.63
C PHE A 156 8.77 6.15 11.62
N ASP A 157 7.79 6.92 11.16
CA ASP A 157 6.60 7.27 11.91
C ASP A 157 5.45 6.32 11.53
N CYS A 158 5.26 5.28 12.33
CA CYS A 158 4.18 4.32 12.13
C CYS A 158 2.88 4.82 12.78
N THR A 159 1.86 5.06 11.97
CA THR A 159 0.54 5.51 12.45
C THR A 159 -0.43 4.35 12.69
N GLN A 160 -0.22 3.22 12.00
CA GLN A 160 -1.04 2.03 12.17
C GLN A 160 -0.18 0.76 12.21
N ARG A 161 -0.62 -0.20 13.01
CA ARG A 161 -0.03 -1.54 13.10
C ARG A 161 -1.13 -2.60 13.05
N THR A 162 -0.87 -3.68 12.33
CA THR A 162 -1.83 -4.76 12.11
C THR A 162 -1.16 -6.10 12.39
N SER A 163 -1.82 -6.94 13.20
CA SER A 163 -1.40 -8.32 13.41
C SER A 163 -1.82 -9.21 12.23
N PRO A 164 -1.17 -10.36 12.03
CA PRO A 164 -1.64 -11.35 11.08
C PRO A 164 -3.12 -11.63 11.32
N SER A 165 -3.88 -11.62 10.23
CA SER A 165 -5.27 -12.08 10.24
C SER A 165 -5.35 -13.34 9.38
N ASN A 166 -6.19 -14.28 9.79
CA ASN A 166 -6.53 -15.48 9.04
C ASN A 166 -7.60 -15.21 7.96
N VAL A 167 -7.70 -13.97 7.48
CA VAL A 167 -8.76 -13.51 6.57
C VAL A 167 -8.17 -13.32 5.17
N PHE A 168 -7.77 -14.43 4.56
CA PHE A 168 -7.63 -14.56 3.11
C PHE A 168 -8.34 -15.84 2.69
#